data_AF-A0A4R4PW04-F1
#
_entry.id   AF-A0A4R4PW04-F1
#
_cell.length_a   1.000
_cell.length_b   1.000
_cell.length_c   1.000
_cell.angle_alpha   90.00
_cell.angle_beta   90.00
_cell.angle_gamma   90.00
#
_symmetry.space_group_name_H-M   'P 1'
#
loop_
_entity.id
_entity.type
_entity.pdbx_description
1 polymer ?
#
loop_
_entity_poly.entity_id
_entity_poly.type
_entity_poly.pdbx_seq_one_letter_code
_entity_poly.pdbx_strand_id
1 'polypeptide(L)'
;MARDARGGRPAGPKPRVQLAAVAVAVVFLVVGALGFVPGVTTNYDELSGAGHHSGAKLFGVFQISILHNAVHLFFGLLGLVMARSLGGARLFLAGGGAAYLGIWLYGFAINQHGAANFLPVNNADNWLHLGLGFGMLVLGLLLSNRYGTGGRLDTPADRP
;
A
#
# COMPACT_ATOMS: atom_id res chain seq x y z
N MET A 1 -40.82 -23.59 -18.59
CA MET A 1 -40.22 -22.38 -18.00
C MET A 1 -39.50 -22.80 -16.72
N ALA A 2 -38.16 -22.83 -16.72
CA ALA A 2 -37.37 -23.06 -15.51
C ALA A 2 -36.36 -21.92 -15.40
N ARG A 3 -36.75 -20.86 -14.69
CA ARG A 3 -35.84 -19.88 -14.11
C ARG A 3 -35.44 -20.41 -12.73
N ASP A 4 -34.26 -19.98 -12.27
CA ASP A 4 -33.79 -20.07 -10.89
C ASP A 4 -32.93 -21.30 -10.52
N ALA A 5 -31.70 -21.30 -11.04
CA ALA A 5 -30.58 -22.03 -10.45
C ALA A 5 -29.29 -21.18 -10.37
N ARG A 6 -29.43 -19.88 -10.12
CA ARG A 6 -28.29 -19.01 -9.72
C ARG A 6 -28.42 -18.65 -8.25
N GLY A 7 -28.35 -19.67 -7.39
CA GLY A 7 -28.01 -19.48 -5.99
C GLY A 7 -26.57 -18.98 -5.93
N GLY A 8 -26.40 -17.66 -5.84
CA GLY A 8 -25.12 -17.05 -5.58
C GLY A 8 -24.60 -17.57 -4.24
N ARG A 9 -23.61 -18.47 -4.28
CA ARG A 9 -22.90 -18.87 -3.07
C ARG A 9 -22.43 -17.58 -2.38
N PRO A 10 -22.75 -17.36 -1.09
CA PRO A 10 -22.22 -16.21 -0.36
C PRO A 10 -20.70 -16.24 -0.50
N ALA A 11 -20.10 -15.09 -0.80
CA ALA A 11 -18.67 -14.98 -0.93
C ALA A 11 -18.04 -15.50 0.38
N GLY A 12 -17.28 -16.60 0.28
CA GLY A 12 -16.57 -17.14 1.43
C GLY A 12 -15.65 -16.09 2.06
N PRO A 13 -15.24 -16.25 3.32
CA PRO A 13 -14.38 -15.30 4.00
C PRO A 13 -13.17 -14.93 3.13
N LYS A 14 -12.94 -13.63 2.90
CA LYS A 14 -11.81 -13.19 2.09
C LYS A 14 -10.50 -13.69 2.74
N PRO A 15 -9.57 -14.27 1.95
CA PRO A 15 -8.24 -14.62 2.43
C PRO A 15 -7.57 -13.48 3.19
N ARG A 16 -6.92 -13.79 4.32
CA ARG A 16 -6.29 -12.80 5.23
C ARG A 16 -5.33 -11.85 4.51
N VAL A 17 -4.61 -12.34 3.49
CA VAL A 17 -3.70 -11.53 2.65
C VAL A 17 -4.44 -10.48 1.81
N GLN A 18 -5.63 -10.80 1.29
CA GLN A 18 -6.44 -9.83 0.54
C GLN A 18 -7.00 -8.77 1.48
N LEU A 19 -7.42 -9.15 2.69
CA LEU A 19 -7.86 -8.19 3.69
C LEU A 19 -6.73 -7.24 4.10
N ALA A 20 -5.53 -7.76 4.34
CA ALA A 20 -4.35 -6.95 4.62
C ALA A 20 -4.02 -6.00 3.46
N ALA A 21 -4.06 -6.47 2.22
CA ALA A 21 -3.84 -5.63 1.04
C ALA A 21 -4.90 -4.52 0.91
N VAL A 22 -6.19 -4.83 1.14
CA VAL A 22 -7.25 -3.81 1.16
C VAL A 22 -7.00 -2.79 2.27
N ALA A 23 -6.67 -3.22 3.48
CA ALA A 23 -6.43 -2.32 4.60
C ALA A 23 -5.29 -1.34 4.29
N VAL A 24 -4.15 -1.84 3.81
CA VAL A 24 -3.01 -1.00 3.41
C VAL A 24 -3.40 -0.05 2.27
N ALA A 25 -4.10 -0.54 1.26
CA ALA A 25 -4.55 0.28 0.14
C ALA A 25 -5.49 1.42 0.58
N VAL A 26 -6.43 1.14 1.49
CA VAL A 26 -7.33 2.14 2.07
C VAL A 26 -6.54 3.17 2.87
N VAL A 27 -5.54 2.77 3.66
CA VAL A 27 -4.68 3.72 4.39
C VAL A 27 -4.01 4.69 3.42
N PHE A 28 -3.46 4.21 2.31
CA PHE A 28 -2.88 5.08 1.28
C PHE A 28 -3.87 6.07 0.67
N LEU A 29 -5.09 5.61 0.39
CA LEU A 29 -6.15 6.48 -0.12
C LEU A 29 -6.52 7.56 0.89
N VAL A 30 -6.68 7.18 2.16
CA VAL A 30 -7.02 8.11 3.24
C VAL A 30 -5.91 9.14 3.41
N VAL A 31 -4.66 8.72 3.54
CA VAL A 31 -3.51 9.62 3.71
C VAL A 31 -3.36 10.54 2.50
N GLY A 32 -3.42 10.00 1.28
CA GLY A 32 -3.34 10.81 0.06
C GLY A 32 -4.49 11.82 -0.07
N ALA A 33 -5.69 11.47 0.38
CA ALA A 33 -6.84 12.38 0.39
C ALA A 33 -6.70 13.46 1.49
N LEU A 34 -6.29 13.07 2.70
CA LEU A 34 -6.08 14.00 3.81
C LEU A 34 -5.00 15.04 3.50
N GLY A 35 -4.02 14.71 2.66
CA GLY A 35 -3.03 15.65 2.17
C GLY A 35 -3.61 16.88 1.47
N PHE A 36 -4.83 16.78 0.93
CA PHE A 36 -5.57 17.87 0.29
C PHE A 36 -6.61 18.55 1.20
N VAL A 37 -6.61 18.24 2.50
CA VAL A 37 -7.59 18.78 3.46
C VAL A 37 -6.94 19.86 4.33
N PRO A 38 -7.34 21.14 4.20
CA PRO A 38 -6.88 22.21 5.08
C PRO A 38 -7.20 21.92 6.55
N GLY A 39 -6.30 22.27 7.45
CA GLY A 39 -6.42 22.03 8.89
C GLY A 39 -5.84 20.69 9.33
N VAL A 40 -5.97 19.63 8.52
CA VAL A 40 -5.23 18.37 8.71
C VAL A 40 -3.82 18.50 8.13
N THR A 41 -3.72 19.11 6.94
CA THR A 41 -2.46 19.59 6.37
C THR A 41 -2.19 21.02 6.86
N THR A 42 -1.09 21.20 7.58
CA THR A 42 -0.57 22.50 8.01
C THR A 42 0.24 23.16 6.90
N ASN A 43 0.36 24.49 6.92
CA ASN A 43 1.00 25.28 5.84
C ASN A 43 0.42 24.92 4.46
N TYR A 44 -0.90 24.79 4.39
CA TYR A 44 -1.58 24.33 3.18
C TYR A 44 -1.34 25.26 1.98
N ASP A 45 -1.16 26.55 2.23
CA ASP A 45 -0.78 27.58 1.26
C ASP A 45 0.62 27.36 0.66
N GLU A 46 1.48 26.59 1.33
CA GLU A 46 2.80 26.19 0.84
C GLU A 46 2.77 24.85 0.08
N LEU A 47 1.59 24.27 -0.17
CA LEU A 47 1.44 23.02 -0.90
C LEU A 47 1.80 23.22 -2.38
N SER A 48 2.97 22.71 -2.78
CA SER A 48 3.49 22.86 -4.14
C SER A 48 3.34 21.58 -4.97
N GLY A 49 3.56 21.71 -6.28
CA GLY A 49 3.39 20.62 -7.25
C GLY A 49 4.25 19.39 -6.96
N ALA A 50 5.56 19.59 -6.81
CA ALA A 50 6.52 18.53 -6.55
C ALA A 50 7.77 19.10 -5.86
N GLY A 51 8.56 18.20 -5.26
CA GLY A 51 9.85 18.51 -4.68
C GLY A 51 9.84 19.15 -3.30
N HIS A 52 11.04 19.26 -2.73
CA HIS A 52 11.33 19.76 -1.38
C HIS A 52 10.87 21.18 -1.07
N HIS A 53 10.49 21.97 -2.08
CA HIS A 53 9.97 23.32 -1.87
C HIS A 53 8.54 23.34 -1.30
N SER A 54 7.81 22.22 -1.35
CA SER A 54 6.51 22.13 -0.68
C SER A 54 6.69 22.18 0.83
N GLY A 55 6.30 23.28 1.47
CA GLY A 55 6.38 23.45 2.92
C GLY A 55 5.20 22.84 3.69
N ALA A 56 4.16 22.42 2.96
CA ALA A 56 2.99 21.76 3.52
C ALA A 56 3.34 20.45 4.24
N LYS A 57 2.70 20.25 5.39
CA LYS A 57 2.89 19.05 6.21
C LYS A 57 1.59 18.42 6.66
N LEU A 58 1.46 17.11 6.47
CA LEU A 58 0.36 16.34 7.02
C LEU A 58 0.56 16.16 8.53
N PHE A 59 -0.46 16.50 9.32
CA PHE A 59 -0.43 16.50 10.78
C PHE A 59 0.72 17.35 11.40
N GLY A 60 1.28 18.29 10.64
CA GLY A 60 2.45 19.07 11.06
C GLY A 60 3.80 18.33 11.01
N VAL A 61 3.82 17.08 10.56
CA VAL A 61 5.00 16.20 10.68
C VAL A 61 5.53 15.74 9.32
N PHE A 62 4.68 15.19 8.46
CA PHE A 62 5.10 14.54 7.21
C PHE A 62 5.08 15.52 6.05
N GLN A 63 6.19 15.71 5.35
CA GLN A 63 6.23 16.68 4.27
C GLN A 63 5.51 16.12 3.05
N ILE A 64 4.64 16.91 2.44
CA ILE A 64 3.81 16.46 1.31
C ILE A 64 3.84 17.46 0.17
N SER A 65 3.52 16.99 -1.03
CA SER A 65 3.27 17.79 -2.23
C SER A 65 2.07 17.22 -2.98
N ILE A 66 1.60 17.94 -4.01
CA ILE A 66 0.55 17.43 -4.89
C ILE A 66 0.98 16.10 -5.52
N LEU A 67 2.23 15.99 -6.00
CA LEU A 67 2.77 14.76 -6.55
C LEU A 67 2.81 13.64 -5.50
N HIS A 68 3.26 13.91 -4.27
CA HIS A 68 3.35 12.91 -3.20
C HIS A 68 1.95 12.35 -2.87
N ASN A 69 0.96 13.22 -2.69
CA ASN A 69 -0.42 12.83 -2.43
C ASN A 69 -1.01 12.04 -3.61
N ALA A 70 -0.76 12.48 -4.85
CA ALA A 70 -1.22 11.79 -6.05
C ALA A 70 -0.61 10.39 -6.18
N VAL A 71 0.68 10.22 -5.83
CA VAL A 71 1.34 8.91 -5.79
C VAL A 71 0.70 8.02 -4.75
N HIS A 72 0.38 8.52 -3.55
CA HIS A 72 -0.35 7.73 -2.54
C HIS A 72 -1.75 7.33 -3.00
N LEU A 73 -2.50 8.25 -3.61
CA LEU A 73 -3.83 7.95 -4.16
C LEU A 73 -3.74 6.88 -5.25
N PHE A 74 -2.83 7.03 -6.21
CA PHE A 74 -2.60 6.07 -7.27
C PHE A 74 -2.21 4.69 -6.70
N PHE A 75 -1.28 4.67 -5.74
CA PHE A 75 -0.82 3.44 -5.11
C PHE A 75 -1.95 2.74 -4.33
N GLY A 76 -2.79 3.50 -3.63
CA GLY A 76 -3.99 2.99 -2.96
C GLY A 76 -5.02 2.40 -3.94
N LEU A 77 -5.29 3.08 -5.06
CA LEU A 77 -6.19 2.57 -6.09
C LEU A 77 -5.64 1.29 -6.73
N LEU A 78 -4.35 1.27 -7.08
CA LEU A 78 -3.66 0.09 -7.59
C LEU A 78 -3.75 -1.06 -6.59
N GLY A 79 -3.53 -0.78 -5.30
CA GLY A 79 -3.66 -1.77 -4.23
C GLY A 79 -5.06 -2.37 -4.13
N LEU A 80 -6.12 -1.55 -4.23
CA LEU A 80 -7.50 -2.06 -4.27
C LEU A 80 -7.77 -2.95 -5.49
N VAL A 81 -7.23 -2.59 -6.66
CA VAL A 81 -7.34 -3.40 -7.87
C VAL A 81 -6.63 -4.73 -7.70
N MET A 82 -5.40 -4.72 -7.20
CA MET A 82 -4.57 -5.91 -7.01
C MET A 82 -5.12 -6.83 -5.91
N ALA A 83 -5.72 -6.26 -4.86
CA ALA A 83 -6.32 -7.02 -3.77
C ALA A 83 -7.53 -7.88 -4.19
N ARG A 84 -8.03 -7.73 -5.42
CA ARG A 84 -9.11 -8.57 -6.00
C ARG A 84 -8.70 -10.02 -6.22
N SER A 85 -7.39 -10.32 -6.29
CA SER A 85 -6.88 -11.69 -6.39
C SER A 85 -5.85 -11.99 -5.31
N LEU A 86 -5.64 -13.28 -5.00
CA LEU A 86 -4.60 -13.73 -4.07
C LEU A 86 -3.20 -13.34 -4.55
N GLY A 87 -2.89 -13.60 -5.84
CA GLY A 87 -1.61 -13.26 -6.44
C GLY A 87 -1.36 -11.75 -6.47
N GLY A 88 -2.38 -10.97 -6.83
CA GLY A 88 -2.29 -9.51 -6.83
C GLY A 88 -2.10 -8.94 -5.42
N ALA A 89 -2.82 -9.42 -4.42
CA ALA A 89 -2.64 -8.99 -3.03
C ALA A 89 -1.20 -9.24 -2.53
N ARG A 90 -0.62 -10.39 -2.89
CA ARG A 90 0.78 -10.72 -2.54
C ARG A 90 1.76 -9.80 -3.26
N LEU A 91 1.59 -9.59 -4.56
CA LEU A 91 2.46 -8.71 -5.34
C LEU A 91 2.38 -7.26 -4.84
N PHE A 92 1.19 -6.79 -4.50
CA PHE A 92 1.00 -5.46 -3.91
C PHE A 92 1.72 -5.32 -2.57
N LEU A 93 1.56 -6.28 -1.65
CA LEU A 93 2.21 -6.22 -0.33
C LEU A 93 3.73 -6.40 -0.41
N ALA A 94 4.21 -7.41 -1.14
CA ALA A 94 5.65 -7.69 -1.25
C ALA A 94 6.37 -6.66 -2.14
N GLY A 95 5.84 -6.42 -3.36
CA GLY A 95 6.42 -5.45 -4.29
C GLY A 95 6.27 -4.02 -3.81
N GLY A 96 5.11 -3.69 -3.23
CA GLY A 96 4.90 -2.41 -2.56
C GLY A 96 5.81 -2.22 -1.36
N GLY A 97 5.93 -3.24 -0.51
CA GLY A 97 6.85 -3.22 0.63
C GLY A 97 8.29 -2.96 0.19
N ALA A 98 8.76 -3.66 -0.85
CA ALA A 98 10.08 -3.43 -1.43
C ALA A 98 10.24 -2.01 -2.01
N ALA A 99 9.22 -1.47 -2.69
CA ALA A 99 9.25 -0.11 -3.20
C ALA A 99 9.38 0.93 -2.07
N TYR A 100 8.63 0.77 -0.97
CA TYR A 100 8.71 1.67 0.20
C TYR A 100 10.05 1.58 0.93
N LEU A 101 10.65 0.38 1.01
CA LEU A 101 12.03 0.24 1.49
C LEU A 101 13.04 0.91 0.55
N GLY A 102 12.81 0.87 -0.76
CA GLY A 102 13.59 1.64 -1.74
C GLY A 102 13.47 3.15 -1.53
N ILE A 103 12.27 3.66 -1.25
CA ILE A 103 12.04 5.08 -0.92
C ILE A 103 12.76 5.46 0.38
N TRP A 104 12.73 4.58 1.39
CA TRP A 104 13.49 4.80 2.63
C TRP A 104 15.01 4.89 2.39
N LEU A 105 15.56 3.99 1.57
CA LEU A 105 16.98 4.07 1.20
C LEU A 105 17.30 5.34 0.41
N TYR A 106 16.40 5.73 -0.49
CA TYR A 106 16.52 6.98 -1.25
C TYR A 106 16.50 8.21 -0.32
N GLY A 107 15.56 8.30 0.62
CA GLY A 107 15.47 9.40 1.58
C GLY A 107 16.66 9.49 2.54
N PHE A 108 17.33 8.36 2.81
CA PHE A 108 18.61 8.32 3.53
C PHE A 108 19.80 8.75 2.67
N ALA A 109 19.79 8.43 1.37
CA ALA A 109 20.91 8.68 0.47
C ALA A 109 21.00 10.13 -0.03
N ILE A 110 19.89 10.87 -0.07
CA ILE A 110 19.85 12.23 -0.61
C ILE A 110 19.94 13.31 0.48
N ASN A 111 20.34 14.53 0.07
CA ASN A 111 20.07 15.72 0.87
C ASN A 111 18.58 16.08 0.76
N GLN A 112 17.84 15.94 1.85
CA GLN A 112 16.39 16.20 1.92
C GLN A 112 16.03 17.67 1.70
N HIS A 113 16.99 18.60 1.83
CA HIS A 113 16.80 20.02 1.51
C HIS A 113 17.26 20.40 0.09
N GLY A 114 17.68 19.42 -0.71
CA GLY A 114 18.23 19.65 -2.05
C GLY A 114 17.25 19.27 -3.16
N ALA A 115 17.58 19.71 -4.39
CA ALA A 115 16.82 19.43 -5.61
C ALA A 115 16.62 17.93 -5.90
N ALA A 116 17.46 17.06 -5.34
CA ALA A 116 17.32 15.62 -5.46
C ALA A 116 16.06 15.08 -4.78
N ASN A 117 15.44 15.82 -3.84
CA ASN A 117 14.25 15.42 -3.10
C ASN A 117 12.97 15.82 -3.86
N PHE A 118 12.62 15.05 -4.90
CA PHE A 118 11.49 15.32 -5.80
C PHE A 118 10.14 14.78 -5.28
N LEU A 119 10.16 13.67 -4.52
CA LEU A 119 9.08 13.32 -3.58
C LEU A 119 9.51 13.89 -2.24
N PRO A 120 8.92 14.98 -1.74
CA PRO A 120 9.40 15.65 -0.53
C PRO A 120 9.33 14.72 0.67
N VAL A 121 10.41 13.99 0.92
CA VAL A 121 10.57 13.14 2.09
C VAL A 121 11.40 13.89 3.11
N ASN A 122 10.95 13.91 4.36
CA ASN A 122 11.72 14.36 5.50
C ASN A 122 12.12 13.17 6.41
N ASN A 123 12.78 13.45 7.52
CA ASN A 123 13.21 12.40 8.46
C ASN A 123 12.04 11.56 8.99
N ALA A 124 10.89 12.18 9.32
CA ALA A 124 9.72 11.46 9.79
C ALA A 124 9.12 10.57 8.70
N ASP A 125 9.04 11.09 7.46
CA ASP A 125 8.65 10.29 6.29
C ASP A 125 9.57 9.08 6.13
N ASN A 126 10.89 9.26 6.27
CA ASN A 126 11.85 8.18 6.07
C ASN A 126 11.58 7.00 7.03
N TRP A 127 11.37 7.27 8.31
CA TRP A 127 11.02 6.23 9.30
C TRP A 127 9.65 5.59 9.03
N LEU A 128 8.66 6.39 8.61
CA LEU A 128 7.35 5.87 8.22
C LEU A 128 7.47 4.90 7.05
N HIS A 129 8.26 5.24 6.02
CA HIS A 129 8.50 4.39 4.86
C HIS A 129 9.22 3.10 5.23
N LEU A 130 10.18 3.13 6.15
CA LEU A 130 10.82 1.92 6.67
C LEU A 130 9.80 0.99 7.34
N GLY A 131 9.05 1.51 8.32
CA GLY A 131 8.08 0.72 9.07
C GLY A 131 6.98 0.14 8.17
N LEU A 132 6.46 0.96 7.26
CA LEU A 132 5.43 0.55 6.31
C LEU A 132 5.96 -0.46 5.29
N GLY A 133 7.12 -0.19 4.69
CA GLY A 133 7.76 -1.08 3.72
C GLY A 133 8.06 -2.45 4.32
N PHE A 134 8.65 -2.47 5.52
CA PHE A 134 8.91 -3.70 6.26
C PHE A 134 7.62 -4.43 6.62
N GLY A 135 6.62 -3.74 7.18
CA GLY A 135 5.34 -4.33 7.56
C GLY A 135 4.60 -4.95 6.38
N MET A 136 4.54 -4.25 5.25
CA MET A 136 3.94 -4.77 4.01
C MET A 136 4.67 -6.01 3.51
N LEU A 137 6.01 -6.00 3.50
CA LEU A 137 6.82 -7.13 3.06
C LEU A 137 6.57 -8.37 3.94
N VAL A 138 6.56 -8.18 5.26
CA VAL A 138 6.24 -9.23 6.24
C VAL A 138 4.83 -9.79 6.01
N LEU A 139 3.83 -8.93 5.83
CA LEU A 139 2.45 -9.35 5.55
C LEU A 139 2.36 -10.13 4.22
N GLY A 140 3.04 -9.64 3.18
CA GLY A 140 3.07 -10.28 1.87
C GLY A 140 3.71 -11.66 1.89
N LEU A 141 4.81 -11.83 2.63
CA LEU A 141 5.54 -13.09 2.72
C LEU A 141 4.89 -14.09 3.70
N LEU A 142 4.55 -13.66 4.92
CA LEU A 142 4.02 -14.56 5.96
C LEU A 142 2.58 -15.02 5.68
N LEU A 143 1.72 -14.14 5.16
CA LEU A 143 0.34 -14.52 4.82
C LEU A 143 0.26 -15.29 3.49
N SER A 144 1.37 -15.37 2.73
CA SER A 144 1.48 -16.19 1.52
C SER A 144 1.65 -17.69 1.85
N ASN A 145 2.20 -18.02 3.03
CA ASN A 145 2.78 -19.33 3.30
C ASN A 145 1.79 -20.47 3.63
N ARG A 146 0.51 -20.35 3.27
CA ARG A 146 -0.51 -21.41 3.48
C ARG A 146 -1.01 -22.10 2.20
N TYR A 147 -0.35 -21.88 1.07
CA TYR A 147 -0.63 -22.62 -0.17
C TYR A 147 0.67 -23.06 -0.84
N GLY A 148 1.54 -23.72 -0.08
CA GLY A 148 2.51 -24.65 -0.67
C GLY A 148 1.74 -25.72 -1.42
N THR A 149 2.14 -25.98 -2.68
CA THR A 149 1.75 -27.13 -3.52
C THR A 149 0.26 -27.47 -3.45
N GLY A 150 -0.54 -26.85 -4.32
CA GLY A 150 -1.97 -27.14 -4.50
C GLY A 150 -2.29 -28.52 -5.09
N GLY A 151 -1.55 -29.56 -4.71
CA GLY A 151 -2.03 -30.93 -4.82
C GLY A 151 -2.86 -31.23 -3.58
N ARG A 152 -4.11 -31.66 -3.77
CA ARG A 152 -4.77 -32.51 -2.79
C ARG A 152 -3.76 -33.59 -2.41
N LEU A 153 -3.36 -33.69 -1.14
CA LEU A 153 -2.64 -34.87 -0.70
C LEU A 153 -3.62 -36.01 -0.97
N ASP A 154 -3.32 -36.85 -1.97
CA ASP A 154 -4.11 -38.06 -2.21
C ASP A 154 -4.15 -38.80 -0.88
N THR A 155 -5.37 -39.00 -0.36
CA THR A 155 -5.54 -39.78 0.85
C THR A 155 -5.13 -41.21 0.50
N PRO A 156 -4.32 -41.91 1.31
CA PRO A 156 -3.91 -43.29 1.01
C PRO A 156 -5.09 -44.25 0.79
N ALA A 157 -6.30 -43.88 1.23
CA ALA A 157 -7.55 -44.59 1.02
C ALA A 157 -8.11 -44.53 -0.40
N ASP A 158 -7.57 -43.67 -1.28
CA ASP A 158 -8.04 -43.48 -2.66
C ASP A 158 -7.27 -44.34 -3.70
N ARG A 159 -6.40 -45.27 -3.26
CA ARG A 159 -5.65 -46.17 -4.16
C ARG A 159 -6.42 -47.49 -4.39
N PRO A 160 -6.58 -47.94 -5.65
CA PRO A 160 -7.22 -49.23 -5.97
C PRO A 160 -6.40 -50.44 -5.51
#